data_AF-S6GBI2-F1
#
_entry.id   AF-S6GBI2-F1
#
_cell.length_a   1.000
_cell.length_b   1.000
_cell.length_c   1.000
_cell.angle_alpha   90.00
_cell.angle_beta   90.00
_cell.angle_gamma   90.00
#
_symmetry.space_group_name_H-M   'P 1'
#
loop_
_entity.id
_entity.type
_entity.pdbx_description
1 polymer ?
#
loop_
_entity_poly.entity_id
_entity_poly.type
_entity_poly.pdbx_seq_one_letter_code
_entity_poly.pdbx_strand_id
1 'polypeptide(L)'
;MFSSNNIVDGVLLLFLVVFASAVAFFENLLVNTVTMCAFSITIATLYLVMSAPDVAITEAAVGAGFSTVLMLLVLSYLGNWDTAKVRNIWRTCERVKLLVAGALSMMMFAALGYAVLDLPKFGDATSPANSVSSLSLADVYADTDIPNLVSAILASLRGYDTMCETLVVFTGAMCVSLLVGKGGHRRV
;
A
#
# COMPACT_ATOMS: atom_id res chain seq x y z
N MET A 1 -9.70 11.38 -24.76
CA MET A 1 -10.69 10.97 -23.75
C MET A 1 -10.18 11.13 -22.30
N PHE A 2 -9.14 11.96 -22.04
CA PHE A 2 -8.52 12.13 -20.71
C PHE A 2 -8.60 13.56 -20.13
N SER A 3 -9.26 14.50 -20.83
CA SER A 3 -9.20 15.91 -20.40
C SER A 3 -10.09 16.25 -19.19
N SER A 4 -11.06 15.41 -18.84
CA SER A 4 -11.97 15.62 -17.70
C SER A 4 -11.47 15.01 -16.38
N ASN A 5 -10.50 14.08 -16.43
CA ASN A 5 -10.04 13.35 -15.25
C ASN A 5 -8.91 14.05 -14.49
N ASN A 6 -8.19 14.97 -15.12
CA ASN A 6 -7.07 15.69 -14.50
C ASN A 6 -7.46 16.42 -13.20
N ILE A 7 -8.71 16.90 -13.11
CA ILE A 7 -9.21 17.58 -11.91
C ILE A 7 -9.43 16.56 -10.79
N VAL A 8 -10.04 15.42 -11.10
CA VAL A 8 -10.28 14.34 -10.13
C VAL A 8 -8.94 13.78 -9.65
N ASP A 9 -8.02 13.51 -10.56
CA ASP A 9 -6.67 13.04 -10.26
C ASP A 9 -5.92 14.03 -9.36
N GLY A 10 -5.97 15.33 -9.70
CA GLY A 10 -5.35 16.38 -8.90
C GLY A 10 -5.96 16.50 -7.49
N VAL A 11 -7.27 16.36 -7.36
CA VAL A 11 -7.97 16.37 -6.06
C VAL A 11 -7.61 15.15 -5.22
N LEU A 12 -7.59 13.95 -5.82
CA LEU A 12 -7.21 12.72 -5.12
C LEU A 12 -5.74 12.75 -4.68
N LEU A 13 -4.84 13.24 -5.54
CA LEU A 13 -3.43 13.45 -5.19
C LEU A 13 -3.28 14.45 -4.04
N LEU A 14 -4.04 15.55 -4.05
CA LEU A 14 -4.05 16.50 -2.94
C LEU A 14 -4.50 15.81 -1.64
N PHE A 15 -5.57 15.01 -1.67
CA PHE A 15 -6.01 14.27 -0.49
C PHE A 15 -4.95 13.28 0.00
N LEU A 16 -4.23 12.58 -0.88
CA LEU A 16 -3.13 11.71 -0.49
C LEU A 16 -2.02 12.47 0.24
N VAL A 17 -1.63 13.65 -0.26
CA VAL A 17 -0.63 14.51 0.39
C VAL A 17 -1.14 14.99 1.76
N VAL A 18 -2.41 15.37 1.85
CA VAL A 18 -3.03 15.81 3.11
C VAL A 18 -3.05 14.67 4.13
N PHE A 19 -3.52 13.48 3.77
CA PHE A 19 -3.55 12.34 4.69
C PHE A 19 -2.15 11.87 5.09
N ALA A 20 -1.21 11.80 4.15
CA ALA A 20 0.18 11.44 4.46
C ALA A 20 0.83 12.44 5.42
N SER A 21 0.56 13.74 5.24
CA SER A 21 1.03 14.78 6.15
C SER A 21 0.36 14.64 7.51
N ALA A 22 -0.96 14.45 7.56
CA ALA A 22 -1.72 14.31 8.79
C ALA A 22 -1.24 13.14 9.66
N VAL A 23 -0.89 12.01 9.04
CA VAL A 23 -0.28 10.83 9.70
C VAL A 23 1.02 11.18 10.44
N ALA A 24 1.83 12.08 9.89
CA ALA A 24 3.08 12.51 10.51
C ALA A 24 2.89 13.44 11.72
N PHE A 25 1.76 14.16 11.78
CA PHE A 25 1.47 15.12 12.85
C PHE A 25 0.60 14.56 13.98
N PHE A 26 -0.18 13.52 13.72
CA PHE A 26 -1.08 12.96 14.73
C PHE A 26 -0.35 12.03 15.71
N GLU A 27 -0.36 12.40 16.99
CA GLU A 27 0.18 11.56 18.08
C GLU A 27 -0.76 10.42 18.49
N ASN A 28 -2.07 10.58 18.24
CA ASN A 28 -3.08 9.61 18.63
C ASN A 28 -3.08 8.41 17.67
N LEU A 29 -2.72 7.23 18.15
CA LEU A 29 -2.64 6.01 17.35
C LEU A 29 -3.97 5.62 16.67
N LEU A 30 -5.11 5.83 17.34
CA LEU A 30 -6.42 5.58 16.75
C LEU A 30 -6.69 6.54 15.58
N VAL A 31 -6.45 7.83 15.78
CA VAL A 31 -6.61 8.84 14.72
C VAL A 31 -5.67 8.53 13.56
N ASN A 32 -4.44 8.13 13.85
CA ASN A 32 -3.46 7.77 12.84
C ASN A 32 -3.90 6.52 12.04
N THR A 33 -4.45 5.52 12.72
CA THR A 33 -4.99 4.30 12.09
C THR A 33 -6.15 4.62 11.14
N VAL A 34 -7.09 5.47 11.58
CA VAL A 34 -8.22 5.91 10.73
C VAL A 34 -7.73 6.76 9.56
N THR A 35 -6.71 7.59 9.76
CA THR A 35 -6.13 8.43 8.69
C THR A 35 -5.41 7.58 7.64
N MET A 36 -4.70 6.52 8.07
CA MET A 36 -4.09 5.54 7.16
C MET A 36 -5.14 4.75 6.35
N CYS A 37 -6.27 4.42 6.96
CA CYS A 37 -7.40 3.81 6.25
C CYS A 37 -7.96 4.75 5.17
N ALA A 38 -8.17 6.03 5.51
CA ALA A 38 -8.62 7.04 4.55
C ALA A 38 -7.61 7.24 3.40
N PHE A 39 -6.32 7.23 3.69
CA PHE A 39 -5.26 7.26 2.68
C PHE A 39 -5.37 6.06 1.71
N SER A 40 -5.52 4.84 2.24
CA SER A 40 -5.63 3.62 1.42
C SER A 40 -6.91 3.57 0.58
N ILE A 41 -8.06 4.04 1.09
CA ILE A 41 -9.28 4.18 0.28
C ILE A 41 -9.08 5.20 -0.84
N THR A 42 -8.36 6.29 -0.57
CA THR A 42 -8.08 7.34 -1.55
C THR A 42 -7.18 6.80 -2.67
N ILE A 43 -6.13 6.04 -2.34
CA ILE A 43 -5.24 5.47 -3.37
C ILE A 43 -5.92 4.34 -4.16
N ALA A 44 -6.77 3.52 -3.52
CA ALA A 44 -7.62 2.56 -4.24
C ALA A 44 -8.57 3.24 -5.24
N THR A 45 -9.15 4.38 -4.86
CA THR A 45 -9.99 5.19 -5.76
C THR A 45 -9.18 5.75 -6.93
N LEU A 46 -7.95 6.22 -6.66
CA LEU A 46 -7.04 6.69 -7.70
C LEU A 46 -6.69 5.58 -8.70
N TYR A 47 -6.45 4.34 -8.23
CA TYR A 47 -6.25 3.19 -9.12
C TYR A 47 -7.47 2.87 -10.00
N LEU A 48 -8.69 3.01 -9.49
CA LEU A 48 -9.91 2.87 -10.31
C LEU A 48 -9.96 3.92 -11.42
N VAL A 49 -9.65 5.18 -11.10
CA VAL A 49 -9.64 6.27 -12.10
C VAL A 49 -8.54 6.03 -13.15
N MET A 50 -7.41 5.45 -12.74
CA MET A 50 -6.33 5.04 -13.64
C MET A 50 -6.62 3.76 -14.44
N SER A 51 -7.85 3.22 -14.39
CA SER A 51 -8.25 1.99 -15.10
C SER A 51 -7.48 0.74 -14.65
N ALA A 52 -7.09 0.68 -13.38
CA ALA A 52 -6.44 -0.49 -12.75
C ALA A 52 -7.35 -1.12 -11.68
N PRO A 53 -8.45 -1.80 -12.08
CA PRO A 53 -9.45 -2.31 -11.14
C PRO A 53 -8.95 -3.43 -10.24
N ASP A 54 -8.11 -4.34 -10.76
CA ASP A 54 -7.59 -5.46 -9.96
C ASP A 54 -6.69 -4.94 -8.82
N VAL A 55 -5.83 -3.95 -9.09
CA VAL A 55 -4.97 -3.30 -8.09
C VAL A 55 -5.80 -2.48 -7.09
N ALA A 56 -6.88 -1.83 -7.55
CA ALA A 56 -7.76 -1.08 -6.67
C ALA A 56 -8.49 -1.98 -5.66
N ILE A 57 -8.98 -3.14 -6.09
CA ILE A 57 -9.69 -4.08 -5.20
C ILE A 57 -8.73 -4.67 -4.17
N THR A 58 -7.50 -5.01 -4.57
CA THR A 58 -6.50 -5.54 -3.61
C THR A 58 -6.06 -4.49 -2.60
N GLU A 59 -5.88 -3.23 -3.01
CA GLU A 59 -5.57 -2.14 -2.08
C GLU A 59 -6.73 -1.86 -1.11
N ALA A 60 -7.96 -1.82 -1.60
CA ALA A 60 -9.14 -1.62 -0.75
C ALA A 60 -9.31 -2.77 0.26
N ALA A 61 -9.08 -4.01 -0.16
CA ALA A 61 -9.22 -5.18 0.70
C ALA A 61 -8.10 -5.29 1.75
N VAL A 62 -6.84 -5.14 1.32
CA VAL A 62 -5.66 -5.37 2.18
C VAL A 62 -5.25 -4.11 2.95
N GLY A 63 -5.13 -2.98 2.25
CA GLY A 63 -4.70 -1.71 2.83
C GLY A 63 -5.78 -1.12 3.73
N ALA A 64 -6.95 -0.82 3.18
CA ALA A 64 -8.03 -0.20 3.94
C ALA A 64 -8.75 -1.18 4.87
N GLY A 65 -8.97 -2.43 4.43
CA GLY A 65 -9.66 -3.46 5.20
C GLY A 65 -8.77 -4.15 6.23
N PHE A 66 -7.96 -5.11 5.79
CA PHE A 66 -7.25 -6.05 6.66
C PHE A 66 -6.26 -5.35 7.62
N SER A 67 -5.43 -4.45 7.10
CA SER A 67 -4.43 -3.72 7.91
C SER A 67 -5.08 -2.88 9.01
N THR A 68 -6.17 -2.17 8.69
CA THR A 68 -6.91 -1.36 9.66
C THR A 68 -7.53 -2.22 10.76
N VAL A 69 -8.17 -3.33 10.39
CA VAL A 69 -8.77 -4.26 11.38
C VAL A 69 -7.70 -4.82 12.31
N LEU A 70 -6.57 -5.25 11.77
CA LEU A 70 -5.46 -5.74 12.59
C LEU A 70 -4.90 -4.65 13.52
N MET A 71 -4.70 -3.43 13.02
CA MET A 71 -4.21 -2.32 13.83
C MET A 71 -5.18 -1.97 14.96
N LEU A 72 -6.49 -1.91 14.66
CA LEU A 72 -7.52 -1.68 15.68
C LEU A 72 -7.60 -2.82 16.70
N LEU A 73 -7.47 -4.08 16.27
CA LEU A 73 -7.41 -5.23 17.17
C LEU A 73 -6.21 -5.13 18.11
N VAL A 74 -5.04 -4.81 17.57
CA VAL A 74 -3.81 -4.58 18.34
C VAL A 74 -4.04 -3.46 19.34
N LEU A 75 -4.56 -2.29 18.92
CA LEU A 75 -4.86 -1.16 19.80
C LEU A 75 -5.89 -1.50 20.90
N SER A 76 -6.91 -2.30 20.58
CA SER A 76 -7.91 -2.76 21.53
C SER A 76 -7.32 -3.68 22.60
N TYR A 77 -6.40 -4.57 22.22
CA TYR A 77 -5.65 -5.39 23.17
C TYR A 77 -4.67 -4.56 23.99
N LEU A 78 -4.19 -3.48 23.38
CA LEU A 78 -3.22 -2.64 24.00
C LEU A 78 -3.88 -1.88 25.21
N GLY A 79 -5.06 -1.26 25.09
CA GLY A 79 -5.67 -0.54 26.23
C GLY A 79 -4.96 0.78 26.62
N ASN A 80 -5.08 1.29 27.85
CA ASN A 80 -4.47 2.58 28.26
C ASN A 80 -2.98 2.43 28.62
N TRP A 81 -2.11 2.61 27.63
CA TRP A 81 -0.65 2.69 27.79
C TRP A 81 -0.27 3.94 28.55
N ASP A 82 0.64 3.79 29.51
CA ASP A 82 1.20 4.92 30.23
C ASP A 82 2.13 5.74 29.32
N THR A 83 1.53 6.62 28.52
CA THR A 83 2.19 7.51 27.56
C THR A 83 3.21 8.43 28.22
N ALA A 84 3.17 8.61 29.54
CA ALA A 84 4.10 9.46 30.28
C ALA A 84 5.56 8.96 30.23
N LYS A 85 5.78 7.64 30.32
CA LYS A 85 7.14 7.06 30.36
C LYS A 85 7.82 7.04 28.98
N VAL A 86 7.05 6.72 27.94
CA VAL A 86 7.52 6.73 26.54
C VAL A 86 7.78 8.16 26.07
N ARG A 87 6.91 9.11 26.42
CA ARG A 87 7.03 10.53 26.03
C ARG A 87 8.32 11.18 26.55
N ASN A 88 8.78 10.85 27.76
CA ASN A 88 10.05 11.38 28.29
C ASN A 88 11.28 10.83 27.56
N ILE A 89 11.28 9.55 27.17
CA ILE A 89 12.35 8.95 26.34
C ILE A 89 12.32 9.53 24.92
N TRP A 90 11.15 9.91 24.42
CA TRP A 90 10.99 10.52 23.11
C TRP A 90 11.53 11.96 23.06
N ARG A 91 11.20 12.81 24.05
CA ARG A 91 11.63 14.22 24.11
C ARG A 91 13.14 14.43 24.14
N THR A 92 13.91 13.56 24.81
CA THR A 92 15.37 13.75 24.94
C THR A 92 16.13 13.60 23.61
N CYS A 93 15.56 12.88 22.64
CA CYS A 93 16.16 12.64 21.31
C CYS A 93 15.28 13.12 20.16
N GLU A 94 14.26 13.94 20.44
CA GLU A 94 13.19 14.27 19.49
C GLU A 94 13.71 14.97 18.24
N ARG A 95 14.57 15.98 18.39
CA ARG A 95 15.16 16.70 17.26
C ARG A 95 16.06 15.80 16.42
N VAL A 96 16.84 14.91 17.04
CA VAL A 96 17.73 13.99 16.30
C VAL A 96 16.90 12.95 15.54
N LYS A 97 15.88 12.36 16.17
CA LYS A 97 14.99 11.39 15.53
C LYS A 97 14.19 12.01 14.39
N LEU A 98 13.65 13.22 14.56
CA LEU A 98 12.97 13.96 13.50
C LEU A 98 13.91 14.32 12.35
N LEU A 99 15.14 14.75 12.64
CA LEU A 99 16.13 15.04 11.60
C LEU A 99 16.55 13.78 10.85
N VAL A 100 16.77 12.66 11.53
CA VAL A 100 17.13 11.38 10.87
C VAL A 100 15.96 10.83 10.05
N ALA A 101 14.76 10.79 10.62
CA ALA A 101 13.56 10.33 9.91
C ALA A 101 13.24 11.23 8.71
N GLY A 102 13.36 12.55 8.87
CA GLY A 102 13.18 13.52 7.80
C GLY A 102 14.26 13.43 6.73
N ALA A 103 15.54 13.21 7.11
CA ALA A 103 16.61 12.99 6.15
C ALA A 103 16.42 11.71 5.35
N LEU A 104 16.02 10.61 6.01
CA LEU A 104 15.72 9.34 5.34
C LEU A 104 14.51 9.45 4.41
N SER A 105 13.42 10.09 4.85
CA SER A 105 12.24 10.26 4.00
C SER A 105 12.52 11.18 2.81
N MET A 106 13.29 12.26 3.01
CA MET A 106 13.70 13.16 1.93
C MET A 106 14.65 12.48 0.95
N MET A 107 15.58 11.65 1.45
CA MET A 107 16.47 10.84 0.63
C MET A 107 15.66 9.85 -0.23
N MET A 108 14.70 9.15 0.36
CA MET A 108 13.80 8.25 -0.37
C MET A 108 12.95 9.00 -1.40
N PHE A 109 12.39 10.17 -1.04
CA PHE A 109 11.62 11.01 -1.95
C PHE A 109 12.46 11.47 -3.14
N ALA A 110 13.71 11.90 -2.91
CA ALA A 110 14.62 12.30 -3.98
C ALA A 110 15.00 11.12 -4.88
N ALA A 111 15.28 9.95 -4.29
CA ALA A 111 15.61 8.74 -5.04
C ALA A 111 14.45 8.29 -5.94
N LEU A 112 13.22 8.28 -5.42
CA LEU A 112 12.02 7.97 -6.20
C LEU A 112 11.75 9.04 -7.26
N GLY A 113 11.89 10.32 -6.91
CA GLY A 113 11.73 11.43 -7.86
C GLY A 113 12.72 11.35 -9.02
N TYR A 114 13.97 10.94 -8.76
CA TYR A 114 14.96 10.71 -9.82
C TYR A 114 14.58 9.50 -10.71
N ALA A 115 14.12 8.40 -10.11
CA ALA A 115 13.68 7.23 -10.87
C ALA A 115 12.46 7.55 -11.78
N VAL A 116 11.58 8.45 -11.37
CA VAL A 116 10.44 8.91 -12.18
C VAL A 116 10.87 9.63 -13.46
N LEU A 117 12.04 10.27 -13.49
CA LEU A 117 12.52 10.95 -14.70
C LEU A 117 12.95 9.98 -15.80
N ASP A 118 13.29 8.75 -15.45
CA ASP A 118 13.68 7.70 -16.40
C ASP A 118 12.48 6.91 -16.93
N LEU A 119 11.30 7.10 -16.33
CA LEU A 119 10.07 6.46 -16.78
C LEU A 119 9.53 7.12 -18.06
N PRO A 120 9.03 6.32 -19.03
CA PRO A 120 8.38 6.85 -20.22
C PRO A 120 7.16 7.70 -19.85
N LYS A 121 6.78 8.62 -20.74
CA LYS A 121 5.62 9.48 -20.52
C LYS A 121 4.39 8.63 -20.25
N PHE A 122 3.60 9.06 -19.27
CA PHE A 122 2.38 8.35 -18.90
C PHE A 122 1.44 8.22 -20.12
N GLY A 123 0.99 6.99 -20.39
CA GLY A 123 0.12 6.69 -21.53
C GLY A 123 0.80 6.64 -22.91
N ASP A 124 2.13 6.63 -22.97
CA ASP A 124 2.85 6.49 -24.25
C ASP A 124 2.66 5.07 -24.83
N ALA A 125 2.01 5.02 -26.00
CA ALA A 125 1.75 3.78 -26.73
C ALA A 125 3.04 3.09 -27.22
N THR A 126 4.14 3.84 -27.34
CA THR A 126 5.44 3.32 -27.78
C THR A 126 6.38 2.94 -26.63
N SER A 127 5.91 3.07 -25.38
CA SER A 127 6.70 2.70 -24.22
C SER A 127 7.11 1.22 -24.23
N PRO A 128 8.28 0.86 -23.67
CA PRO A 128 8.71 -0.54 -23.57
C PRO A 128 7.68 -1.46 -22.92
N ALA A 129 6.91 -0.96 -21.95
CA ALA A 129 5.84 -1.71 -21.30
C ALA A 129 4.69 -2.07 -22.26
N ASN A 130 4.34 -1.16 -23.18
CA ASN A 130 3.30 -1.39 -24.20
C ASN A 130 3.82 -2.13 -25.44
N SER A 131 5.13 -2.09 -25.72
CA SER A 131 5.72 -2.78 -26.88
C SER A 131 6.13 -4.23 -26.59
N VAL A 132 6.49 -4.55 -25.34
CA VAL A 132 6.76 -5.93 -24.90
C VAL A 132 5.45 -6.72 -24.70
N SER A 133 4.32 -6.04 -24.52
CA SER A 133 2.98 -6.66 -24.60
C SER A 133 2.49 -6.82 -26.03
N SER A 134 3.36 -7.21 -26.97
CA SER A 134 2.95 -7.52 -28.36
C SER A 134 1.93 -8.66 -28.44
N LEU A 135 1.70 -9.39 -27.33
CA LEU A 135 0.50 -10.18 -27.12
C LEU A 135 -0.72 -9.25 -27.03
N SER A 136 -1.48 -9.21 -28.13
CA SER A 136 -2.77 -8.52 -28.13
C SER A 136 -3.71 -9.22 -27.15
N LEU A 137 -4.68 -8.49 -26.59
CA LEU A 137 -5.74 -9.08 -25.76
C LEU A 137 -6.39 -10.31 -26.41
N ALA A 138 -6.52 -10.31 -27.74
CA ALA A 138 -7.07 -11.41 -28.52
C ALA A 138 -6.17 -12.67 -28.48
N ASP A 139 -4.85 -12.49 -28.51
CA ASP A 139 -3.88 -13.61 -28.48
C ASP A 139 -3.85 -14.24 -27.09
N VAL A 140 -3.84 -13.41 -26.03
CA VAL A 140 -3.91 -13.89 -24.64
C VAL A 140 -5.21 -14.65 -24.39
N TYR A 141 -6.32 -14.13 -24.90
CA TYR A 141 -7.62 -14.78 -24.75
C TYR A 141 -7.66 -16.14 -25.48
N ALA A 142 -7.12 -16.21 -26.71
CA ALA A 142 -7.07 -17.45 -27.48
C ALA A 142 -6.22 -18.54 -26.81
N ASP A 143 -5.15 -18.15 -26.11
CA ASP A 143 -4.23 -19.10 -25.46
C ASP A 143 -4.68 -19.51 -24.04
N THR A 144 -5.45 -18.67 -23.34
CA THR A 144 -5.78 -18.87 -21.92
C THR A 144 -7.25 -19.06 -21.61
N ASP A 145 -8.16 -18.75 -22.55
CA ASP A 145 -9.62 -18.70 -22.36
C ASP A 145 -10.09 -17.81 -21.19
N ILE A 146 -9.25 -16.87 -20.73
CA ILE A 146 -9.54 -15.97 -19.59
C ILE A 146 -9.77 -14.55 -20.11
N PRO A 147 -10.95 -13.93 -19.86
CA PRO A 147 -11.27 -12.59 -20.34
C PRO A 147 -10.55 -11.46 -19.60
N ASN A 148 -10.11 -11.67 -18.35
CA ASN A 148 -9.34 -10.67 -17.60
C ASN A 148 -7.85 -10.81 -17.90
N LEU A 149 -7.29 -9.79 -18.58
CA LEU A 149 -5.88 -9.72 -18.93
C LEU A 149 -4.94 -9.81 -17.72
N VAL A 150 -5.24 -9.12 -16.63
CA VAL A 150 -4.38 -9.11 -15.44
C VAL A 150 -4.35 -10.51 -14.82
N SER A 151 -5.52 -11.15 -14.70
CA SER A 151 -5.60 -12.53 -14.20
C SER A 151 -4.89 -13.52 -15.13
N ALA A 152 -5.03 -13.37 -16.45
CA ALA A 152 -4.34 -14.22 -17.42
C ALA A 152 -2.82 -14.08 -17.34
N ILE A 153 -2.31 -12.85 -17.16
CA ILE A 153 -0.88 -12.61 -16.97
C ILE A 153 -0.41 -13.22 -15.64
N LEU A 154 -1.08 -12.91 -14.54
CA LEU A 154 -0.67 -13.33 -13.19
C LEU A 154 -0.75 -14.85 -12.99
N ALA A 155 -1.76 -15.52 -13.57
CA ALA A 155 -1.96 -16.95 -13.40
C ALA A 155 -1.22 -17.78 -14.45
N SER A 156 -1.26 -17.40 -15.73
CA SER A 156 -0.79 -18.25 -16.83
C SER A 156 0.58 -17.86 -17.37
N LEU A 157 0.91 -16.57 -17.50
CA LEU A 157 2.19 -16.12 -18.09
C LEU A 157 3.28 -15.86 -17.05
N ARG A 158 2.90 -15.42 -15.85
CA ARG A 158 3.79 -15.13 -14.71
C ARG A 158 3.38 -15.88 -13.44
N GLY A 159 2.74 -17.03 -13.61
CA GLY A 159 2.24 -17.88 -12.52
C GLY A 159 3.29 -18.32 -11.50
N TYR A 160 4.57 -18.42 -11.89
CA TYR A 160 5.64 -18.76 -10.96
C TYR A 160 5.92 -17.64 -9.94
N ASP A 161 5.81 -16.38 -10.35
CA ASP A 161 6.02 -15.24 -9.45
C ASP A 161 4.89 -15.18 -8.42
N THR A 162 3.64 -15.32 -8.87
CA THR A 162 2.46 -15.35 -8.00
C THR A 162 2.41 -16.58 -7.09
N MET A 163 2.88 -17.74 -7.54
CA MET A 163 3.03 -18.91 -6.68
C MET A 163 4.01 -18.63 -5.52
N CYS A 164 5.15 -18.00 -5.80
CA CYS A 164 6.11 -17.62 -4.77
C CYS A 164 5.55 -16.55 -3.83
N GLU A 165 4.84 -15.55 -4.34
CA GLU A 165 4.16 -14.53 -3.51
C GLU A 165 3.14 -15.17 -2.55
N THR A 166 2.29 -16.08 -3.06
CA THR A 166 1.30 -16.78 -2.21
C THR A 166 1.96 -17.64 -1.14
N LEU A 167 3.10 -18.27 -1.44
CA LEU A 167 3.89 -19.03 -0.46
C LEU A 167 4.43 -18.12 0.66
N VAL A 168 4.90 -16.92 0.33
CA VAL A 168 5.37 -15.92 1.32
C VAL A 168 4.24 -15.49 2.24
N VAL A 169 3.09 -15.12 1.68
CA VAL A 169 1.91 -14.71 2.46
C VAL A 169 1.41 -15.85 3.34
N PHE A 170 1.33 -17.07 2.79
CA PHE A 170 0.94 -18.27 3.54
C PHE A 170 1.88 -18.55 4.72
N THR A 171 3.19 -18.44 4.50
CA THR A 171 4.19 -18.62 5.55
C THR A 171 4.04 -17.55 6.64
N GLY A 172 3.81 -16.29 6.27
CA GLY A 172 3.51 -15.21 7.21
C GLY A 172 2.27 -15.49 8.05
N ALA A 173 1.17 -15.93 7.42
CA ALA A 173 -0.06 -16.28 8.09
C ALA A 173 0.11 -17.46 9.06
N MET A 174 0.88 -18.49 8.68
CA MET A 174 1.24 -19.61 9.55
C MET A 174 2.08 -19.16 10.75
N CYS A 175 3.09 -18.32 10.53
CA CYS A 175 3.91 -17.74 11.61
C CYS A 175 3.06 -16.99 12.63
N VAL A 176 2.16 -16.11 12.17
CA VAL A 176 1.24 -15.36 13.05
C VAL A 176 0.31 -16.31 13.81
N SER A 177 -0.29 -17.30 13.13
CA SER A 177 -1.21 -18.26 13.74
C SER A 177 -0.53 -19.09 14.85
N LEU A 178 0.70 -19.56 14.61
CA LEU A 178 1.49 -20.30 15.60
C LEU A 178 1.89 -19.43 16.81
N LEU A 179 2.15 -18.13 16.58
CA LEU A 179 2.50 -17.19 17.64
C LEU A 179 1.29 -16.91 18.55
N VAL A 180 0.11 -16.68 17.95
CA VAL A 180 -1.14 -16.44 18.70
C VAL A 180 -1.55 -17.69 19.49
N GLY A 181 -1.39 -18.89 18.93
CA GLY A 181 -1.78 -20.16 19.59
C GLY A 181 -0.99 -20.51 20.86
N LYS A 182 0.22 -19.96 21.06
CA LYS A 182 1.07 -20.24 22.23
C LYS A 182 0.84 -19.31 23.43
N GLY A 183 -0.03 -18.30 23.32
CA GLY A 183 -0.23 -17.26 24.35
C GLY A 183 -1.18 -17.61 25.50
N GLY A 184 -1.76 -18.82 25.53
CA GLY A 184 -2.75 -19.21 26.53
C GLY A 184 -2.15 -19.88 27.77
N HIS A 185 -1.42 -19.15 28.64
CA HIS A 185 -1.27 -19.47 30.08
C HIS A 185 -0.61 -18.30 30.84
N ARG A 186 -1.35 -17.22 31.07
CA ARG A 186 -1.19 -16.40 32.29
C ARG A 186 -2.58 -15.98 32.76
N ARG A 187 -3.23 -16.89 33.49
CA ARG A 187 -4.22 -16.47 34.49
C ARG A 187 -3.43 -15.99 35.70
N VAL A 188 -3.61 -14.72 36.03
CA VAL A 188 -3.38 -14.19 37.38
C VAL A 188 -4.33 -14.86 38.35
#